data_AF-A0A7V9RCR0-F1
#
_entry.id   AF-A0A7V9RCR0-F1
#
_cell.length_a   1.000
_cell.length_b   1.000
_cell.length_c   1.000
_cell.angle_alpha   90.00
_cell.angle_beta   90.00
_cell.angle_gamma   90.00
#
_symmetry.space_group_name_H-M   'P 1'
#
loop_
_entity.id
_entity.type
_entity.pdbx_description
1 polymer ?
#
loop_
_entity_poly.entity_id
_entity_poly.type
_entity_poly.pdbx_seq_one_letter_code
_entity_poly.pdbx_strand_id
1 'polypeptide(L)'
;MDQTLAAKGKGLFDQKCLSCHGGAKTWSVIDLAEIKTDPNRVAVITQAGIDEINSMQGAGWQFDNFAKTNGYLTGLLDGIWLRAPYLHNGSVPTLRDLLKPAAQRPATFFRGSDLFDKANVGFVSTVASEGATRFMRFETSRDGNSNAGHEYGTDLSTTDQDALLEYLKTL
;
A
#
# COMPACT_ATOMS: atom_id res chain seq x y z
N MET A 1 -22.63 0.17 -3.52
CA MET A 1 -21.66 0.51 -4.57
C MET A 1 -22.42 1.29 -5.62
N ASP A 2 -22.00 2.53 -5.83
CA ASP A 2 -22.63 3.43 -6.80
C ASP A 2 -21.93 3.24 -8.16
N GLN A 3 -22.66 2.66 -9.11
CA GLN A 3 -22.12 2.30 -10.42
C GLN A 3 -21.77 3.53 -11.28
N THR A 4 -22.53 4.62 -11.13
CA THR A 4 -22.27 5.87 -11.86
C THR A 4 -20.99 6.51 -11.34
N LEU A 5 -20.83 6.54 -10.02
CA LEU A 5 -19.66 7.09 -9.36
C LEU A 5 -18.41 6.23 -9.62
N ALA A 6 -18.55 4.90 -9.62
CA ALA A 6 -17.48 3.97 -9.99
C ALA A 6 -17.04 4.15 -11.46
N ALA A 7 -17.96 4.39 -12.39
CA ALA A 7 -17.61 4.65 -13.79
C ALA A 7 -16.77 5.95 -13.94
N LYS A 8 -17.12 7.00 -13.20
CA LYS A 8 -16.29 8.22 -13.11
C LYS A 8 -14.92 7.90 -12.50
N GLY A 9 -14.90 7.14 -11.41
CA GLY A 9 -13.69 6.70 -10.74
C GLY A 9 -12.75 5.91 -11.63
N LYS A 10 -13.29 5.07 -12.52
CA LYS A 10 -12.50 4.34 -13.52
C LYS A 10 -11.71 5.29 -14.42
N GLY A 11 -12.34 6.36 -14.90
CA GLY A 11 -11.66 7.35 -15.73
C GLY A 11 -10.49 8.02 -15.01
N LEU A 12 -10.64 8.30 -13.71
CA LEU A 12 -9.57 8.83 -12.87
C LEU A 12 -8.45 7.81 -12.65
N PHE A 13 -8.81 6.55 -12.40
CA PHE A 13 -7.86 5.45 -12.27
C PHE A 13 -7.02 5.26 -13.53
N ASP A 14 -7.66 5.25 -14.69
CA ASP A 14 -7.01 5.11 -16.00
C ASP A 14 -5.95 6.22 -16.22
N GLN A 15 -6.22 7.44 -15.74
CA GLN A 15 -5.31 8.58 -15.89
C GLN A 15 -4.18 8.61 -14.86
N LYS A 16 -4.47 8.25 -13.60
CA LYS A 16 -3.57 8.51 -12.46
C LYS A 16 -2.85 7.26 -11.95
N CYS A 17 -3.37 6.07 -12.21
CA CYS A 17 -2.97 4.84 -11.53
C CYS A 17 -2.63 3.69 -12.48
N LEU A 18 -3.31 3.61 -13.63
CA LEU A 18 -3.25 2.47 -14.55
C LEU A 18 -1.83 2.18 -15.05
N SER A 19 -1.00 3.20 -15.30
CA SER A 19 0.36 3.01 -15.79
C SER A 19 1.19 2.08 -14.89
N CYS A 20 0.97 2.13 -13.57
CA CYS A 20 1.62 1.26 -12.58
C CYS A 20 0.80 0.02 -12.22
N HIS A 21 -0.53 0.13 -12.16
CA HIS A 21 -1.40 -0.88 -11.54
C HIS A 21 -2.26 -1.72 -12.49
N GLY A 22 -2.13 -1.54 -13.79
CA GLY A 22 -2.70 -2.42 -14.82
C GLY A 22 -2.17 -2.11 -16.23
N GLY A 23 -0.95 -1.58 -16.30
CA GLY A 23 -0.35 -0.98 -17.49
C GLY A 23 1.14 -1.31 -17.61
N ALA A 24 1.89 -0.46 -18.31
CA ALA A 24 3.26 -0.77 -18.72
C ALA A 24 4.24 -1.04 -17.56
N LYS A 25 4.04 -0.44 -16.39
CA LYS A 25 4.89 -0.64 -15.20
C LYS A 25 4.30 -1.66 -14.22
N THR A 26 3.24 -2.40 -14.58
CA THR A 26 2.69 -3.45 -13.71
C THR A 26 3.68 -4.61 -13.59
N TRP A 27 3.80 -5.18 -12.38
CA TRP A 27 4.80 -6.19 -12.05
C TRP A 27 6.26 -5.73 -12.23
N SER A 28 6.46 -4.41 -12.17
CA SER A 28 7.80 -3.81 -12.22
C SER A 28 8.19 -3.26 -10.85
N VAL A 29 9.49 -3.19 -10.59
CA VAL A 29 10.02 -2.50 -9.42
C VAL A 29 10.00 -1.00 -9.70
N ILE A 30 9.27 -0.23 -8.90
CA ILE A 30 9.32 1.23 -8.93
C ILE A 30 10.42 1.69 -7.98
N ASP A 31 11.37 2.45 -8.52
CA ASP A 31 12.53 2.94 -7.79
C ASP A 31 12.12 3.83 -6.60
N LEU A 32 12.88 3.76 -5.51
CA LEU A 32 12.67 4.58 -4.32
C LEU A 32 12.69 6.09 -4.62
N ALA A 33 13.49 6.55 -5.59
CA ALA A 33 13.53 7.96 -5.98
C ALA A 33 12.20 8.42 -6.59
N GLU A 34 11.46 7.52 -7.24
CA GLU A 34 10.12 7.78 -7.79
C GLU A 34 9.05 7.60 -6.71
N ILE A 35 8.98 6.41 -6.07
CA ILE A 35 7.86 6.07 -5.18
C ILE A 35 7.96 6.69 -3.78
N LYS A 36 9.18 6.95 -3.30
CA LYS A 36 9.49 7.64 -2.04
C LYS A 36 8.81 7.07 -0.78
N THR A 37 8.37 5.82 -0.81
CA THR A 37 7.88 5.11 0.39
C THR A 37 9.04 4.73 1.30
N ASP A 38 8.74 4.27 2.51
CA ASP A 38 9.77 3.89 3.50
C ASP A 38 10.92 3.08 2.87
N PRO A 39 12.20 3.49 3.01
CA PRO A 39 13.31 2.83 2.35
C PRO A 39 13.92 1.67 3.17
N ASN A 40 13.51 1.46 4.42
CA ASN A 40 14.22 0.57 5.35
C ASN A 40 14.28 -0.88 4.84
N ARG A 41 13.18 -1.40 4.27
CA ARG A 41 13.18 -2.76 3.72
C ARG A 41 14.17 -2.92 2.55
N VAL A 42 14.37 -1.87 1.75
CA VAL A 42 15.42 -1.86 0.74
C VAL A 42 16.79 -1.75 1.40
N ALA A 43 16.98 -0.87 2.38
CA ALA A 43 18.27 -0.66 3.03
C ALA A 43 18.81 -1.90 3.77
N VAL A 44 17.93 -2.66 4.44
CA VAL A 44 18.33 -3.82 5.26
C VAL A 44 18.79 -5.01 4.41
N ILE A 45 18.28 -5.16 3.18
CA ILE A 45 18.77 -6.21 2.28
C ILE A 45 20.08 -5.76 1.64
N THR A 46 21.17 -6.45 1.92
CA THR A 46 22.47 -6.18 1.31
C THR A 46 22.71 -7.07 0.09
N GLN A 47 23.60 -6.65 -0.81
CA GLN A 47 24.02 -7.52 -1.93
C GLN A 47 24.65 -8.81 -1.41
N ALA A 48 25.55 -8.71 -0.42
CA ALA A 48 26.17 -9.87 0.21
C ALA A 48 25.15 -10.85 0.81
N GLY A 49 24.06 -10.36 1.41
CA GLY A 49 22.99 -11.23 1.90
C GLY A 49 22.23 -11.94 0.79
N ILE A 50 22.04 -11.29 -0.36
CA ILE A 50 21.44 -11.92 -1.54
C ILE A 50 22.39 -12.96 -2.14
N ASP A 51 23.69 -12.67 -2.21
CA ASP A 51 24.70 -13.61 -2.72
C ASP A 51 24.77 -14.85 -1.83
N GLU A 52 24.70 -14.69 -0.51
CA GLU A 52 24.63 -15.79 0.45
C GLU A 52 23.36 -16.63 0.25
N ILE A 53 22.18 -16.01 0.15
CA ILE A 53 20.93 -16.72 -0.14
C ILE A 53 21.05 -17.49 -1.46
N ASN A 54 21.65 -16.87 -2.49
CA ASN A 54 21.83 -17.49 -3.80
C ASN A 54 22.86 -18.64 -3.81
N SER A 55 23.63 -18.78 -2.73
CA SER A 55 24.58 -19.88 -2.55
C SER A 55 23.98 -21.07 -1.78
N MET A 56 22.81 -20.89 -1.17
CA MET A 56 22.19 -21.91 -0.33
C MET A 56 21.71 -23.10 -1.17
N GLN A 57 22.16 -24.29 -0.79
CA GLN A 57 21.75 -25.55 -1.40
C GLN A 57 21.17 -26.48 -0.32
N GLY A 58 20.02 -27.10 -0.57
CA GLY A 58 19.44 -28.09 0.35
C GLY A 58 18.02 -28.50 0.03
N ALA A 59 17.62 -29.71 0.45
CA ALA A 59 16.26 -30.25 0.35
C ALA A 59 15.61 -30.19 -1.06
N GLY A 60 16.42 -30.23 -2.12
CA GLY A 60 15.95 -30.15 -3.51
C GLY A 60 15.66 -28.73 -4.02
N TRP A 61 15.94 -27.70 -3.22
CA TRP A 61 15.79 -26.30 -3.59
C TRP A 61 17.13 -25.70 -3.98
N GLN A 62 17.13 -24.98 -5.11
CA GLN A 62 18.21 -24.10 -5.52
C GLN A 62 17.65 -22.68 -5.47
N PHE A 63 18.19 -21.89 -4.57
CA PHE A 63 17.92 -20.46 -4.51
C PHE A 63 19.03 -19.81 -5.32
N ASP A 64 18.79 -19.38 -6.55
CA ASP A 64 19.82 -18.82 -7.45
C ASP A 64 19.31 -17.60 -8.25
N ASN A 65 18.07 -17.17 -7.98
CA ASN A 65 17.36 -16.14 -8.72
C ASN A 65 16.96 -14.93 -7.87
N PHE A 66 17.46 -14.81 -6.63
CA PHE A 66 17.20 -13.61 -5.83
C PHE A 66 18.03 -12.45 -6.37
N ALA A 67 17.38 -11.30 -6.55
CA ALA A 67 18.03 -10.08 -6.99
C ALA A 67 17.81 -8.96 -5.97
N LYS A 68 18.88 -8.20 -5.72
CA LYS A 68 18.79 -6.95 -4.97
C LYS A 68 18.00 -5.93 -5.78
N THR A 69 16.95 -5.36 -5.19
CA THR A 69 16.17 -4.27 -5.78
C THR A 69 16.43 -2.94 -5.08
N ASN A 70 16.16 -1.83 -5.78
CA ASN A 70 16.24 -0.46 -5.26
C ASN A 70 14.84 0.18 -5.07
N GLY A 71 13.81 -0.64 -4.90
CA GLY A 71 12.43 -0.18 -4.94
C GLY A 71 11.42 -1.26 -4.59
N TYR A 72 10.15 -0.96 -4.82
CA TYR A 72 9.04 -1.83 -4.49
C TYR A 72 8.27 -2.27 -5.73
N LEU A 73 7.88 -3.54 -5.75
CA LEU A 73 7.08 -4.13 -6.81
C LEU A 73 5.69 -3.50 -6.82
N THR A 74 5.22 -3.06 -7.99
CA THR A 74 3.81 -2.77 -8.22
C THR A 74 3.05 -4.05 -8.55
N GLY A 75 1.90 -4.22 -7.92
CA GLY A 75 0.99 -5.33 -8.20
C GLY A 75 -0.33 -4.84 -8.77
N LEU A 76 -1.12 -5.80 -9.23
CA LEU A 76 -2.51 -5.58 -9.56
C LEU A 76 -3.33 -5.21 -8.31
N LEU A 77 -4.39 -4.42 -8.53
CA LEU A 77 -5.26 -3.92 -7.46
C LEU A 77 -6.53 -4.76 -7.27
N ASP A 78 -6.62 -5.96 -7.84
CA ASP A 78 -7.73 -6.87 -7.58
C ASP A 78 -7.89 -7.11 -6.06
N GLY A 79 -9.12 -6.98 -5.56
CA GLY A 79 -9.46 -7.06 -4.14
C GLY A 79 -8.80 -6.01 -3.25
N ILE A 80 -8.26 -4.90 -3.79
CA ILE A 80 -7.54 -3.88 -2.98
C ILE A 80 -8.40 -3.31 -1.85
N TRP A 81 -9.72 -3.24 -2.05
CA TRP A 81 -10.65 -2.72 -1.05
C TRP A 81 -10.62 -3.49 0.27
N LEU A 82 -10.16 -4.75 0.29
CA LEU A 82 -10.08 -5.59 1.49
C LEU A 82 -8.65 -5.81 2.01
N ARG A 83 -7.65 -5.15 1.41
CA ARG A 83 -6.22 -5.37 1.72
C ARG A 83 -5.59 -4.31 2.63
N ALA A 84 -6.40 -3.52 3.33
CA ALA A 84 -5.89 -2.58 4.33
C ALA A 84 -5.17 -3.31 5.49
N PRO A 85 -4.15 -2.68 6.12
CA PRO A 85 -3.57 -1.39 5.79
C PRO A 85 -2.67 -1.40 4.54
N TYR A 86 -2.48 -0.24 3.92
CA TYR A 86 -1.81 -0.05 2.63
C TYR A 86 -0.34 0.33 2.74
N LEU A 87 0.35 0.29 1.59
CA LEU A 87 1.80 0.29 1.41
C LEU A 87 2.47 -1.00 1.89
N HIS A 88 3.74 -1.20 1.52
CA HIS A 88 4.47 -2.44 1.80
C HIS A 88 4.64 -2.74 3.31
N ASN A 89 4.57 -1.71 4.15
CA ASN A 89 4.73 -1.81 5.61
C ASN A 89 3.38 -1.66 6.36
N GLY A 90 2.27 -1.52 5.65
CA GLY A 90 0.94 -1.36 6.25
C GLY A 90 0.82 -0.10 7.11
N SER A 91 1.39 1.01 6.65
CA SER A 91 1.50 2.29 7.38
C SER A 91 0.39 3.28 7.09
N VAL A 92 -0.53 2.96 6.16
CA VAL A 92 -1.67 3.81 5.80
C VAL A 92 -2.96 3.03 6.02
N PRO A 93 -3.87 3.43 6.93
CA PRO A 93 -4.96 2.56 7.38
C PRO A 93 -6.09 2.37 6.35
N THR A 94 -6.35 3.36 5.50
CA THR A 94 -7.48 3.33 4.54
C THR A 94 -7.05 3.85 3.16
N LEU A 95 -7.75 3.47 2.08
CA LEU A 95 -7.47 4.05 0.75
C LEU A 95 -7.74 5.54 0.73
N ARG A 96 -8.75 6.01 1.50
CA ARG A 96 -9.00 7.44 1.69
C ARG A 96 -7.75 8.16 2.19
N ASP A 97 -7.07 7.59 3.19
CA ASP A 97 -5.85 8.20 3.72
C ASP A 97 -4.70 8.11 2.72
N LEU A 98 -4.62 7.04 1.92
CA LEU A 98 -3.60 6.92 0.88
C LEU A 98 -3.71 8.04 -0.17
N LEU A 99 -4.94 8.46 -0.49
CA LEU A 99 -5.24 9.57 -1.40
C LEU A 99 -5.03 10.95 -0.76
N LYS A 100 -4.56 11.06 0.48
CA LYS A 100 -4.14 12.35 1.07
C LYS A 100 -2.63 12.54 0.92
N PRO A 101 -2.15 13.80 0.84
CA PRO A 101 -0.71 14.10 1.01
C PRO A 101 -0.17 13.40 2.25
N ALA A 102 1.08 12.89 2.19
CA ALA A 102 1.61 12.06 3.28
C ALA A 102 1.58 12.78 4.64
N ALA A 103 1.80 14.09 4.64
CA ALA A 103 1.75 14.94 5.83
C ALA A 103 0.35 15.01 6.51
N GLN A 104 -0.71 14.61 5.83
CA GLN A 104 -2.09 14.60 6.34
C GLN A 104 -2.59 13.19 6.70
N ARG A 105 -1.76 12.16 6.50
CA ARG A 105 -2.09 10.77 6.84
C ARG A 105 -1.98 10.56 8.36
N PRO A 106 -2.75 9.63 8.96
CA PRO A 106 -2.63 9.33 10.38
C PRO A 106 -1.19 8.94 10.77
N ALA A 107 -0.60 9.66 11.72
CA ALA A 107 0.72 9.35 12.27
C ALA A 107 0.68 8.21 13.31
N THR A 108 -0.50 7.94 13.86
CA THR A 108 -0.76 6.84 14.78
C THR A 108 -2.16 6.31 14.56
N PHE A 109 -2.29 4.99 14.52
CA PHE A 109 -3.57 4.28 14.43
C PHE A 109 -3.45 2.89 15.06
N PHE A 110 -4.54 2.12 15.06
CA PHE A 110 -4.57 0.76 15.60
C PHE A 110 -4.82 -0.26 14.49
N ARG A 111 -4.12 -1.40 14.55
CA ARG A 111 -4.25 -2.54 13.62
C ARG A 111 -4.85 -3.74 14.34
N GLY A 112 -5.70 -4.47 13.63
CA GLY A 112 -6.28 -5.75 14.11
C GLY A 112 -7.79 -5.76 14.24
N SER A 113 -8.48 -4.65 13.97
CA SER A 113 -9.94 -4.68 13.83
C SER A 113 -10.33 -5.43 12.56
N ASP A 114 -11.41 -6.20 12.63
CA ASP A 114 -12.08 -6.86 11.51
C ASP A 114 -13.30 -6.06 11.02
N LEU A 115 -13.65 -4.95 11.69
CA LEU A 115 -14.73 -4.06 11.27
C LEU A 115 -14.30 -3.27 10.05
N PHE A 116 -15.04 -3.45 8.95
CA PHE A 116 -14.74 -2.79 7.70
C PHE A 116 -15.42 -1.41 7.57
N ASP A 117 -14.62 -0.37 7.39
CA ASP A 117 -15.06 0.99 7.07
C ASP A 117 -15.25 1.13 5.55
N LYS A 118 -16.51 1.01 5.11
CA LYS A 118 -16.89 1.15 3.70
C LYS A 118 -16.71 2.57 3.14
N ALA A 119 -16.72 3.60 3.99
CA ALA A 119 -16.65 4.99 3.55
C ALA A 119 -15.21 5.39 3.22
N ASN A 120 -14.25 4.93 4.03
CA ASN A 120 -12.82 5.20 3.84
C ASN A 120 -12.08 4.08 3.11
N VAL A 121 -12.68 2.89 3.02
CA VAL A 121 -12.12 1.67 2.41
C VAL A 121 -10.89 1.20 3.16
N GLY A 122 -11.14 0.49 4.24
CA GLY A 122 -10.15 -0.14 5.10
C GLY A 122 -10.80 -0.69 6.35
N PHE A 123 -10.01 -1.08 7.34
CA PHE A 123 -10.52 -1.52 8.65
C PHE A 123 -10.54 -0.36 9.64
N VAL A 124 -11.47 -0.39 10.59
CA VAL A 124 -11.55 0.61 11.66
C VAL A 124 -10.24 0.63 12.43
N SER A 125 -9.57 1.79 12.43
CA SER A 125 -8.23 1.95 13.01
C SER A 125 -8.16 3.02 14.11
N THR A 126 -9.31 3.53 14.52
CA THR A 126 -9.45 4.67 15.46
C THR A 126 -9.72 4.24 16.90
N VAL A 127 -9.99 2.95 17.13
CA VAL A 127 -10.24 2.39 18.47
C VAL A 127 -9.07 1.49 18.88
N ALA A 128 -8.74 1.50 20.17
CA ALA A 128 -7.64 0.69 20.71
C ALA A 128 -8.04 -0.76 21.05
N SER A 129 -9.34 -1.05 21.08
CA SER A 129 -9.88 -2.34 21.47
C SER A 129 -11.34 -2.48 21.06
N GLU A 130 -11.79 -3.73 20.94
CA GLU A 130 -13.20 -4.10 20.81
C GLU A 130 -13.49 -5.30 21.72
N GLY A 131 -14.46 -5.15 22.62
CA GLY A 131 -14.70 -6.14 23.68
C GLY A 131 -13.43 -6.39 24.51
N ALA A 132 -13.01 -7.65 24.59
CA ALA A 132 -11.78 -8.04 25.28
C ALA A 132 -10.51 -7.96 24.39
N THR A 133 -10.66 -7.76 23.08
CA THR A 133 -9.55 -7.74 22.13
C THR A 133 -8.88 -6.38 22.12
N ARG A 134 -7.57 -6.34 22.38
CA ARG A 134 -6.75 -5.13 22.23
C ARG A 134 -6.08 -5.12 20.86
N PHE A 135 -6.12 -3.97 20.20
CA PHE A 135 -5.51 -3.76 18.90
C PHE A 135 -4.09 -3.20 19.03
N MET A 136 -3.26 -3.50 18.04
CA MET A 136 -1.85 -3.09 18.03
C MET A 136 -1.75 -1.62 17.62
N ARG A 137 -1.27 -0.76 18.52
CA ARG A 137 -0.88 0.62 18.18
C ARG A 137 0.25 0.60 17.16
N PHE A 138 0.08 1.34 16.08
CA PHE A 138 1.07 1.56 15.03
C PHE A 138 1.48 3.04 15.02
N GLU A 139 2.79 3.29 14.89
CA GLU A 139 3.38 4.62 14.91
C GLU A 139 4.31 4.77 13.71
N THR A 140 4.04 5.77 12.87
CA THR A 140 4.74 5.95 11.58
C THR A 140 6.11 6.61 11.74
N SER A 141 6.39 7.16 12.92
CA SER A 141 7.69 7.75 13.27
C SER A 141 8.77 6.70 13.61
N ARG A 142 8.39 5.42 13.76
CA ARG A 142 9.35 4.33 14.03
C ARG A 142 10.04 3.90 12.75
N ASP A 143 11.27 3.43 12.88
CA ASP A 143 12.05 2.90 11.76
C ASP A 143 11.29 1.78 11.03
N GLY A 144 11.20 1.89 9.70
CA GLY A 144 10.48 0.96 8.84
C GLY A 144 8.96 1.20 8.74
N ASN A 145 8.41 2.12 9.54
CA ASN A 145 6.97 2.37 9.60
C ASN A 145 6.52 3.65 8.89
N SER A 146 7.39 4.34 8.15
CA SER A 146 7.03 5.59 7.50
C SER A 146 5.83 5.40 6.57
N ASN A 147 4.89 6.34 6.66
CA ASN A 147 3.70 6.45 5.80
C ASN A 147 3.91 7.43 4.63
N ALA A 148 5.16 7.78 4.32
CA ALA A 148 5.52 8.67 3.23
C ALA A 148 5.42 8.00 1.85
N GLY A 149 5.54 8.82 0.80
CA GLY A 149 5.59 8.35 -0.58
C GLY A 149 4.22 7.97 -1.16
N HIS A 150 4.25 7.49 -2.40
CA HIS A 150 3.06 7.17 -3.18
C HIS A 150 2.05 8.35 -3.17
N GLU A 151 2.52 9.54 -3.53
CA GLU A 151 1.68 10.76 -3.59
C GLU A 151 0.96 10.89 -4.93
N TYR A 152 0.15 9.88 -5.26
CA TYR A 152 -0.71 9.88 -6.44
C TYR A 152 -2.15 10.09 -6.03
N GLY A 153 -2.87 10.95 -6.77
CA GLY A 153 -4.28 11.27 -6.49
C GLY A 153 -4.48 12.20 -5.28
N THR A 154 -3.40 12.71 -4.70
CA THR A 154 -3.42 13.67 -3.57
C THR A 154 -3.89 15.06 -3.98
N ASP A 155 -3.86 15.35 -5.29
CA ASP A 155 -4.34 16.57 -5.94
C ASP A 155 -5.82 16.51 -6.33
N LEU A 156 -6.47 15.34 -6.20
CA LEU A 156 -7.87 15.16 -6.55
C LEU A 156 -8.79 15.90 -5.56
N SER A 157 -9.88 16.45 -6.08
CA SER A 157 -10.96 16.98 -5.24
C SER A 157 -11.58 15.86 -4.39
N THR A 158 -12.23 16.21 -3.27
CA THR A 158 -12.91 15.22 -2.42
C THR A 158 -13.92 14.38 -3.21
N THR A 159 -14.68 15.00 -4.11
CA THR A 159 -15.65 14.30 -4.96
C THR A 159 -14.98 13.35 -5.97
N ASP A 160 -13.79 13.69 -6.47
CA ASP A 160 -13.04 12.80 -7.36
C ASP A 160 -12.38 11.66 -6.59
N GLN A 161 -11.94 11.90 -5.36
CA GLN A 161 -11.49 10.82 -4.47
C GLN A 161 -12.64 9.87 -4.14
N ASP A 162 -13.84 10.37 -3.87
CA ASP A 162 -15.03 9.54 -3.66
C ASP A 162 -15.34 8.67 -4.89
N ALA A 163 -15.26 9.27 -6.08
CA ALA A 163 -15.39 8.53 -7.34
C ALA A 163 -14.36 7.42 -7.48
N LEU A 164 -13.08 7.75 -7.26
CA LEU A 164 -11.99 6.79 -7.33
C LEU A 164 -12.16 5.66 -6.30
N LEU A 165 -12.57 5.95 -5.06
CA LEU A 165 -12.82 4.92 -4.06
C LEU A 165 -13.98 3.99 -4.44
N GLU A 166 -15.08 4.50 -5.03
CA GLU A 166 -16.14 3.62 -5.53
C GLU A 166 -15.64 2.68 -6.63
N TYR A 167 -14.75 3.16 -7.50
CA TYR A 167 -14.10 2.29 -8.50
C TYR A 167 -13.20 1.24 -7.85
N LEU A 168 -12.35 1.63 -6.88
CA LEU A 168 -11.44 0.70 -6.20
C LEU A 168 -12.19 -0.38 -5.40
N LYS A 169 -13.45 -0.16 -5.02
CA LYS A 169 -14.34 -1.18 -4.42
C LYS A 169 -14.81 -2.25 -5.42
N THR A 170 -14.73 -1.98 -6.72
CA THR A 170 -15.13 -2.92 -7.76
C THR A 170 -14.00 -3.85 -8.19
N LEU A 171 -12.77 -3.59 -7.76
CA LEU A 171 -11.57 -4.37 -8.10
C LEU A 171 -11.40 -5.56 -7.17
#